data_AF-M4GWN7-F1
#
_entry.id   AF-M4GWN7-F1
#
_cell.length_a   1.000
_cell.length_b   1.000
_cell.length_c   1.000
_cell.angle_alpha   90.00
_cell.angle_beta   90.00
_cell.angle_gamma   90.00
#
_symmetry.space_group_name_H-M   'P 1'
#
loop_
_entity.id
_entity.type
_entity.pdbx_description
1 polymer ?
#
loop_
_entity_poly.entity_id
_entity_poly.type
_entity_poly.pdbx_seq_one_letter_code
_entity_poly.pdbx_strand_id
1 'polypeptide(L)'
;MRSRLCEIMPGLYAPATIPKSHYHKAKSQIRRFRDGERNYTRLTEKNTKYLKIDIGPFWRLLSRNHGDSWELMNHERYNKEIRK
;
A
#
# COMPACT_ATOMS: atom_id res chain seq x y z
N MET A 1 2.48 18.61 -7.18
CA MET A 1 2.13 18.61 -5.74
C MET A 1 2.16 17.17 -5.23
N ARG A 2 3.07 16.82 -4.31
CA ARG A 2 3.01 15.53 -3.60
C ARG A 2 1.75 15.57 -2.72
N SER A 3 0.72 14.79 -3.06
CA SER A 3 -0.47 14.68 -2.21
C SER A 3 -0.01 14.32 -0.81
N ARG A 4 -0.29 15.18 0.19
CA ARG A 4 0.06 14.90 1.59
C ARG A 4 -0.61 13.60 1.98
N LEU A 5 0.21 12.59 2.27
CA LEU A 5 -0.29 11.33 2.79
C LEU A 5 -0.61 11.54 4.27
N CYS A 6 -1.80 11.12 4.67
CA CYS A 6 -2.18 11.07 6.07
C CYS A 6 -1.83 9.70 6.62
N GLU A 7 -1.29 9.66 7.83
CA GLU A 7 -1.11 8.43 8.58
C GLU A 7 -2.45 8.03 9.21
N ILE A 8 -2.95 6.85 8.85
CA ILE A 8 -4.30 6.39 9.26
C ILE A 8 -4.21 5.33 10.36
N MET A 9 -3.06 4.65 10.42
CA MET A 9 -2.58 3.87 11.56
C MET A 9 -1.05 3.87 11.50
N PRO A 10 -0.35 3.51 12.58
CA PRO A 10 1.10 3.38 12.58
C PRO A 10 1.57 2.56 11.37
N GLY A 11 2.38 3.17 10.49
CA GLY A 11 2.90 2.51 9.29
C GLY A 11 1.89 2.30 8.15
N LEU A 12 0.74 2.97 8.14
CA LEU A 12 -0.19 3.01 7.01
C LEU A 12 -0.49 4.45 6.60
N TYR A 13 -0.03 4.82 5.41
CA TYR A 13 -0.18 6.13 4.83
C TYR A 13 -1.16 6.10 3.67
N ALA A 14 -2.04 7.09 3.56
CA ALA A 14 -2.95 7.19 2.44
C ALA A 14 -3.33 8.65 2.13
N PRO A 15 -3.63 8.99 0.87
CA PRO A 15 -4.19 10.29 0.53
C PRO A 15 -5.50 10.55 1.28
N ALA A 16 -5.69 11.76 1.81
CA ALA A 16 -6.90 12.15 2.53
C ALA A 16 -8.20 12.05 1.70
N THR A 17 -8.07 12.05 0.37
CA THR A 17 -9.17 12.01 -0.59
C THR A 17 -9.78 10.62 -0.80
N ILE A 18 -9.26 9.58 -0.12
CA ILE A 18 -9.74 8.22 -0.30
C ILE A 18 -11.06 7.99 0.45
N PRO A 19 -12.04 7.28 -0.14
CA PRO A 19 -13.25 6.87 0.56
C PRO A 19 -12.97 5.95 1.75
N LYS A 20 -13.72 6.14 2.85
CA LYS A 20 -13.54 5.37 4.10
C LYS A 20 -13.58 3.85 3.94
N SER A 21 -14.33 3.34 2.97
CA SER A 21 -14.39 1.90 2.66
C SER A 21 -13.02 1.31 2.32
N HIS A 22 -12.20 2.03 1.55
CA HIS A 22 -10.86 1.59 1.18
C HIS A 22 -9.90 1.68 2.36
N TYR A 23 -10.09 2.64 3.27
CA TYR A 23 -9.34 2.67 4.52
C TYR A 23 -9.59 1.42 5.34
N HIS A 24 -10.86 1.06 5.59
CA HIS A 24 -11.17 -0.13 6.39
C HIS A 24 -10.60 -1.40 5.77
N LYS A 25 -10.68 -1.54 4.45
CA LYS A 25 -10.12 -2.70 3.74
C LYS A 25 -8.60 -2.72 3.82
N ALA A 26 -7.93 -1.59 3.63
CA ALA A 26 -6.48 -1.46 3.83
C ALA A 26 -6.08 -1.81 5.26
N LYS A 27 -6.79 -1.30 6.27
CA LYS A 27 -6.53 -1.63 7.67
C LYS A 27 -6.62 -3.13 7.94
N SER A 28 -7.66 -3.78 7.43
CA SER A 28 -7.84 -5.22 7.57
C SER A 28 -6.69 -6.01 6.94
N GLN A 29 -6.26 -5.63 5.74
CA GLN A 29 -5.13 -6.29 5.06
C GLN A 29 -3.80 -6.10 5.79
N ILE A 30 -3.53 -4.91 6.34
CA ILE A 30 -2.30 -4.70 7.14
C ILE A 30 -2.32 -5.53 8.42
N ARG A 31 -3.47 -5.68 9.08
CA ARG A 31 -3.59 -6.55 10.25
C ARG A 31 -3.25 -7.99 9.90
N ARG A 32 -3.86 -8.54 8.85
CA ARG A 32 -3.56 -9.90 8.35
C ARG A 32 -2.08 -10.09 8.05
N PHE A 33 -1.45 -9.10 7.39
CA PHE A 33 -0.02 -9.13 7.13
C PHE A 33 0.81 -9.22 8.42
N ARG A 34 0.46 -8.41 9.44
CA ARG A 34 1.13 -8.41 10.76
C ARG A 34 0.91 -9.70 11.53
N ASP A 35 -0.24 -10.32 11.35
CA ASP A 35 -0.57 -11.64 11.91
C ASP A 35 0.19 -12.78 11.21
N GLY A 36 0.99 -12.47 10.17
CA GLY A 36 1.83 -13.41 9.44
C GLY A 36 1.17 -14.03 8.22
N GLU A 37 -0.03 -13.56 7.84
CA GLU A 37 -0.68 -14.04 6.61
C GLU A 37 0.12 -13.63 5.37
N ARG A 38 0.18 -14.54 4.39
CA ARG A 38 0.82 -14.28 3.11
C ARG A 38 -0.15 -13.62 2.13
N ASN A 39 -0.75 -12.51 2.54
CA ASN A 39 -1.70 -11.72 1.75
C ASN A 39 -1.04 -10.67 0.83
N TYR A 40 0.28 -10.76 0.66
CA TYR A 40 1.09 -9.81 -0.08
C TYR A 40 1.85 -10.49 -1.21
N THR A 41 2.18 -9.72 -2.24
CA THR A 41 3.06 -10.14 -3.33
C THR A 41 4.39 -9.40 -3.19
N ARG A 42 5.49 -10.14 -3.29
CA ARG A 42 6.84 -9.55 -3.38
C ARG A 42 7.08 -9.14 -4.83
N LEU A 43 7.40 -7.88 -5.04
CA LEU A 43 7.88 -7.40 -6.33
C LEU A 43 9.37 -7.69 -6.39
N THR A 44 9.81 -8.36 -7.45
CA THR A 44 11.22 -8.65 -7.74
C THR A 44 11.74 -7.80 -8.89
N GLU A 45 10.88 -7.03 -9.55
CA GLU A 45 11.26 -6.08 -10.60
C GLU A 45 12.19 -5.02 -10.00
N LYS A 46 13.40 -4.92 -10.57
CA LYS A 46 14.44 -3.92 -10.26
C LYS A 46 15.20 -4.08 -8.93
N ASN A 47 15.35 -5.27 -8.34
CA ASN A 47 16.01 -5.49 -7.03
C ASN A 47 15.37 -4.73 -5.85
N THR A 48 14.25 -4.05 -6.10
CA THR A 48 13.48 -3.36 -5.07
C THR A 48 12.69 -4.43 -4.32
N LYS A 49 13.03 -4.68 -3.05
CA LYS A 49 12.35 -5.67 -2.19
C LYS A 49 10.99 -5.14 -1.72
N TYR A 50 10.21 -4.62 -2.66
CA TYR A 50 8.93 -4.00 -2.40
C TYR A 50 7.86 -5.07 -2.20
N LEU A 51 6.94 -4.79 -1.30
CA LEU A 51 5.76 -5.62 -1.08
C LEU A 51 4.54 -4.88 -1.61
N LYS A 52 3.64 -5.59 -2.27
CA LYS A 52 2.33 -5.06 -2.64
C LYS A 52 1.20 -5.88 -2.01
N ILE A 53 0.08 -5.22 -1.69
CA ILE A 53 -1.18 -5.87 -1.38
C ILE A 53 -2.28 -5.21 -2.21
N ASP A 54 -3.08 -6.02 -2.90
CA ASP A 54 -4.21 -5.54 -3.69
C ASP A 54 -5.43 -5.32 -2.78
N ILE A 55 -5.86 -4.05 -2.64
CA ILE A 55 -7.06 -3.68 -1.86
C ILE A 55 -8.32 -3.75 -2.73
N GLY A 56 -8.16 -3.54 -4.03
CA GLY A 56 -9.24 -3.63 -5.01
C GLY A 56 -8.73 -3.37 -6.42
N PRO A 57 -9.64 -3.21 -7.39
CA PRO A 57 -9.28 -3.06 -8.80
C PRO A 57 -8.42 -1.82 -9.06
N PHE A 58 -8.66 -0.73 -8.33
CA PHE A 58 -7.96 0.54 -8.54
C PHE A 58 -6.99 0.91 -7.42
N TRP A 59 -6.91 0.13 -6.33
CA TRP A 59 -6.20 0.51 -5.12
C TRP A 59 -5.22 -0.57 -4.68
N ARG A 60 -3.98 -0.15 -4.43
CA ARG A 60 -2.88 -1.02 -4.00
C ARG A 60 -2.17 -0.41 -2.80
N LEU A 61 -1.81 -1.25 -1.85
CA LEU A 61 -0.83 -0.93 -0.85
C LEU A 61 0.55 -1.28 -1.39
N LEU A 62 1.50 -0.36 -1.26
CA LEU A 62 2.90 -0.59 -1.57
C LEU A 62 3.72 -0.36 -0.32
N SER A 63 4.56 -1.32 0.05
CA SER A 63 5.58 -1.16 1.06
C SER A 63 6.95 -1.19 0.43
N ARG A 64 7.73 -0.15 0.71
CA ARG A 64 9.12 -0.03 0.23
C ARG A 64 10.14 -0.54 1.26
N ASN A 65 9.70 -0.68 2.51
CA ASN A 65 10.51 -1.03 3.68
C ASN A 65 10.15 -2.42 4.19
N HIS A 66 10.05 -3.41 3.29
CA HIS A 66 9.83 -4.82 3.69
C HIS A 66 8.58 -5.11 4.53
N GLY A 67 7.57 -4.24 4.50
CA GLY A 67 6.34 -4.39 5.29
C GLY A 67 6.25 -3.51 6.53
N ASP A 68 7.28 -2.70 6.82
CA ASP A 68 7.28 -1.77 7.96
C ASP A 68 6.25 -0.64 7.77
N SER A 69 6.35 0.04 6.63
CA SER A 69 5.44 1.11 6.22
C SER A 69 4.72 0.77 4.92
N TRP A 70 3.43 1.06 4.85
CA TRP A 70 2.56 0.81 3.71
C TRP A 70 1.91 2.09 3.23
N GLU A 71 1.92 2.30 1.91
CA GLU A 71 1.28 3.44 1.26
C GLU A 71 0.13 2.96 0.38
N LEU A 72 -1.08 3.43 0.67
CA LEU A 72 -2.26 3.21 -0.15
C LEU A 72 -2.26 4.18 -1.32
N MET A 73 -2.21 3.64 -2.53
CA MET A 73 -2.16 4.42 -3.76
C MET A 73 -3.08 3.82 -4.82
N ASN A 74 -3.52 4.68 -5.74
CA ASN A 74 -4.28 4.22 -6.89
C ASN A 74 -3.36 3.54 -7.92
N HIS A 75 -3.97 2.79 -8.85
CA HIS A 75 -3.24 2.07 -9.89
C HIS A 75 -2.37 3.00 -10.75
N GLU A 76 -2.82 4.20 -11.07
CA GLU A 76 -2.04 5.16 -11.88
C GLU A 76 -0.75 5.61 -11.18
N ARG A 77 -0.85 5.97 -9.90
CA ARG A 77 0.30 6.35 -9.07
C ARG A 77 1.22 5.16 -8.85
N TYR A 78 0.67 3.98 -8.58
CA TYR A 78 1.44 2.74 -8.50
C TYR A 78 2.25 2.50 -9.78
N ASN A 79 1.62 2.61 -10.96
CA ASN A 79 2.29 2.38 -12.23
C ASN A 79 3.42 3.39 -12.46
N LYS A 80 3.23 4.65 -12.07
CA LYS A 80 4.29 5.67 -12.09
C LYS A 80 5.45 5.30 -11.17
N GLU A 81 5.18 4.83 -9.95
CA GLU A 81 6.22 4.47 -8.98
C GLU A 81 7.00 3.20 -9.38
N ILE A 82 6.36 2.23 -10.03
CA ILE A 82 7.03 1.01 -10.50
C ILE A 82 7.77 1.22 -11.83
N ARG A 83 7.22 2.05 -12.73
CA ARG A 83 7.86 2.34 -14.02
C ARG A 83 9.06 3.27 -13.90
N LYS A 84 9.09 4.12 -12.88
CA LYS A 84 10.26 4.95 -12.55
C LYS A 84 11.46 4.07 -12.24
#